data_AF-V7APA5-F1
#
_entry.id   AF-V7APA5-F1
#
_cell.length_a   1.000
_cell.length_b   1.000
_cell.length_c   1.000
_cell.angle_alpha   90.00
_cell.angle_beta   90.00
_cell.angle_gamma   90.00
#
_symmetry.space_group_name_H-M   'P 1'
#
loop_
_entity.id
_entity.type
_entity.pdbx_description
1 polymer ?
#
loop_
_entity_poly.entity_id
_entity_poly.type
_entity_poly.pdbx_seq_one_letter_code
_entity_poly.pdbx_strand_id
1 'polypeptide(L)'
;MAHHLVLFFVLVFGGQLIGGLSAQKLPPSEYGNMITILTIDGGGIKGIIPATVLDYLDKALKVKDPNAELVHYFDVIGGNGTGGLITAMLATSGPHHPNLPAFTPAEIVEFYKQNGPQIFNESRYN
;
A
#
# COMPACT_ATOMS: atom_id res chain seq x y z
N MET A 1 -12.08 -36.05 9.45
CA MET A 1 -12.02 -34.97 8.43
C MET A 1 -12.90 -33.77 8.77
N ALA A 2 -14.20 -33.93 9.05
CA ALA A 2 -15.10 -32.81 9.37
C ALA A 2 -14.66 -31.94 10.58
N HIS A 3 -14.16 -32.56 11.66
CA HIS A 3 -13.73 -31.82 12.86
C HIS A 3 -12.51 -30.91 12.64
N HIS A 4 -11.56 -31.32 11.79
CA HIS A 4 -10.39 -30.49 11.48
C HIS A 4 -10.75 -29.30 10.58
N LEU A 5 -11.74 -29.47 9.70
CA LEU A 5 -12.23 -28.39 8.83
C LEU A 5 -12.98 -27.32 9.64
N VAL A 6 -13.80 -27.73 10.62
CA VAL A 6 -14.51 -26.81 11.52
C VAL A 6 -13.52 -26.06 12.40
N LEU A 7 -12.50 -26.72 12.95
CA LEU A 7 -11.46 -26.08 13.75
C LEU A 7 -10.67 -25.05 12.93
N PHE A 8 -10.31 -25.40 11.69
CA PHE A 8 -9.66 -24.47 10.76
C PHE A 8 -10.53 -23.25 10.45
N PHE A 9 -11.83 -23.46 10.19
CA PHE A 9 -12.79 -22.36 9.99
C PHE A 9 -12.91 -21.45 11.21
N VAL A 10 -12.99 -22.02 12.41
CA VAL A 10 -13.06 -21.27 13.67
C VAL A 10 -11.78 -20.48 13.92
N LEU A 11 -10.61 -21.01 13.58
CA LEU A 11 -9.34 -20.29 13.73
C LEU A 11 -9.20 -19.15 12.72
N VAL A 12 -9.56 -19.38 11.45
CA VAL A 12 -9.47 -18.37 10.39
C VAL A 12 -10.48 -17.24 10.57
N PHE A 13 -11.75 -17.57 10.87
CA PHE A 13 -12.79 -16.56 11.02
C PHE A 13 -12.90 -16.00 12.44
N GLY A 14 -12.55 -16.78 13.48
CA GLY A 14 -12.50 -16.31 14.85
C GLY A 14 -11.45 -15.21 15.04
N GLY A 15 -10.30 -15.33 14.38
CA GLY A 15 -9.27 -14.27 14.36
C GLY A 15 -9.77 -12.97 13.73
N GLN A 16 -10.60 -13.04 12.68
CA GLN A 16 -11.18 -11.87 12.03
C GLN A 16 -12.32 -11.25 12.86
N LEU A 17 -13.09 -12.04 13.61
CA LEU A 17 -14.15 -11.53 14.50
C LEU A 17 -13.59 -10.77 15.71
N ILE A 18 -12.48 -11.26 16.28
CA ILE A 18 -11.80 -10.60 17.41
C ILE A 18 -11.04 -9.35 16.91
N GLY A 19 -10.38 -9.43 15.75
CA GLY A 19 -9.73 -8.28 15.13
C GLY A 19 -10.70 -7.18 14.68
N GLY A 20 -11.90 -7.55 14.21
CA GLY A 20 -12.93 -6.60 13.78
C GLY A 20 -13.63 -5.85 14.91
N LEU A 21 -13.70 -6.44 16.13
CA LEU A 21 -14.21 -5.78 17.33
C LEU A 21 -13.16 -4.93 18.04
N SER A 22 -11.87 -5.21 17.80
CA SER A 22 -10.74 -4.40 18.24
C SER A 22 -10.31 -3.45 17.14
N ALA A 23 -11.22 -2.62 16.64
CA ALA A 23 -10.81 -1.43 15.89
C ALA A 23 -10.08 -0.51 16.88
N GLN A 24 -8.76 -0.69 16.98
CA GLN A 24 -7.92 0.21 17.77
C GLN A 24 -8.21 1.62 17.29
N LYS A 25 -8.59 2.50 18.23
CA LYS A 25 -8.82 3.91 17.92
C LYS A 25 -7.56 4.41 17.23
N LEU A 26 -7.70 4.81 15.96
CA LEU A 26 -6.58 5.29 15.16
C LEU A 26 -5.88 6.40 15.96
N PRO A 27 -4.53 6.47 15.94
CA PRO A 27 -3.85 7.60 16.53
C PRO A 27 -4.47 8.90 15.97
N PRO A 28 -4.58 9.95 16.78
CA PRO A 28 -5.08 11.23 16.29
C PRO A 28 -4.25 11.65 15.07
N SER A 29 -4.93 12.14 14.04
CA SER A 29 -4.24 12.58 12.82
C SER A 29 -3.16 13.60 13.17
N GLU A 30 -1.99 13.47 12.55
CA GLU A 30 -0.89 14.41 12.74
C GLU A 30 -1.28 15.85 12.35
N TYR A 31 -2.34 16.04 11.54
CA TYR A 31 -2.72 17.33 10.96
C TYR A 31 -4.18 17.78 11.23
N GLY A 32 -4.91 17.17 12.18
CA GLY A 32 -6.21 17.69 12.64
C GLY A 32 -7.25 16.66 13.06
N ASN A 33 -8.54 17.00 12.95
CA ASN A 33 -9.66 16.10 13.28
C ASN A 33 -10.11 15.21 12.10
N MET A 34 -9.44 15.31 10.95
CA MET A 34 -9.79 14.58 9.73
C MET A 34 -8.86 13.38 9.57
N ILE A 35 -9.44 12.19 9.35
CA ILE A 35 -8.68 11.00 8.98
C ILE A 35 -8.60 10.92 7.45
N THR A 36 -7.41 10.71 6.94
CA THR A 36 -7.07 10.65 5.52
C THR A 36 -6.69 9.22 5.14
N ILE A 37 -7.34 8.71 4.08
CA ILE A 37 -7.17 7.31 3.64
C ILE A 37 -6.83 7.29 2.16
N LEU A 38 -5.72 6.65 1.81
CA LEU A 38 -5.35 6.34 0.44
C LEU A 38 -5.65 4.87 0.14
N THR A 39 -6.47 4.60 -0.88
CA THR A 39 -6.76 3.24 -1.35
C THR A 39 -6.28 3.03 -2.78
N ILE A 40 -5.56 1.94 -3.02
CA ILE A 40 -4.96 1.63 -4.33
C ILE A 40 -5.50 0.31 -4.87
N ASP A 41 -6.19 0.38 -6.00
CA ASP A 41 -6.74 -0.80 -6.66
C ASP A 41 -5.65 -1.71 -7.25
N GLY A 42 -5.96 -3.00 -7.30
CA GLY A 42 -5.14 -3.99 -8.01
C GLY A 42 -5.34 -3.91 -9.53
N GLY A 43 -4.36 -4.42 -10.29
CA GLY A 43 -4.47 -4.40 -11.75
C GLY A 43 -3.34 -5.09 -12.53
N GLY A 44 -2.46 -5.84 -11.86
CA GLY A 44 -1.29 -6.42 -12.51
C GLY A 44 -0.35 -5.33 -13.02
N ILE A 45 0.13 -5.46 -14.26
CA ILE A 45 0.97 -4.45 -14.90
C ILE A 45 0.32 -3.06 -14.97
N LYS A 46 -1.02 -2.98 -14.96
CA LYS A 46 -1.76 -1.71 -14.93
C LYS A 46 -1.61 -0.95 -13.62
N GLY A 47 -0.98 -1.53 -12.59
CA GLY A 47 -0.55 -0.81 -11.39
C GLY A 47 0.36 0.40 -11.68
N ILE A 48 0.98 0.46 -12.87
CA ILE A 48 1.69 1.66 -13.34
C ILE A 48 0.78 2.90 -13.45
N ILE A 49 -0.52 2.73 -13.69
CA ILE A 49 -1.49 3.83 -13.80
C ILE A 49 -1.64 4.54 -12.43
N PRO A 50 -2.08 3.87 -11.34
CA PRO A 50 -2.13 4.53 -10.03
C PRO A 50 -0.74 4.98 -9.56
N ALA A 51 0.35 4.25 -9.84
CA ALA A 51 1.70 4.71 -9.52
C ALA A 51 2.04 6.07 -10.16
N THR A 52 1.66 6.27 -11.43
CA THR A 52 1.86 7.53 -12.14
C THR A 52 1.02 8.66 -11.56
N VAL A 53 -0.23 8.38 -11.15
CA VAL A 53 -1.07 9.36 -10.44
C VAL A 53 -0.45 9.76 -9.11
N LEU A 54 0.12 8.81 -8.36
CA LEU A 54 0.78 9.08 -7.08
C LEU A 54 2.06 9.91 -7.27
N ASP A 55 2.85 9.66 -8.32
CA ASP A 55 4.01 10.48 -8.68
C ASP A 55 3.61 11.92 -9.02
N TYR A 56 2.53 12.10 -9.78
CA TYR A 56 2.00 13.43 -10.04
C TYR A 56 1.53 14.13 -8.75
N LEU A 57 0.81 13.42 -7.88
CA LEU A 57 0.33 13.97 -6.61
C LEU A 57 1.48 14.38 -5.70
N ASP A 58 2.50 13.53 -5.56
CA ASP A 58 3.71 13.82 -4.77
C ASP A 58 4.42 15.09 -5.27
N LYS A 59 4.62 15.20 -6.59
CA LYS A 59 5.17 16.42 -7.21
C LYS A 59 4.31 17.65 -6.96
N ALA A 60 2.98 17.53 -7.05
CA ALA A 60 2.07 18.63 -6.80
C ALA A 60 2.10 19.09 -5.33
N LEU A 61 2.28 18.18 -4.38
CA LEU A 61 2.50 18.51 -2.96
C LEU A 61 3.84 19.22 -2.77
N LYS A 62 4.91 18.71 -3.40
CA LYS A 62 6.27 19.28 -3.34
C LYS A 62 6.38 20.69 -3.93
N VAL A 63 5.54 21.03 -4.92
CA VAL A 63 5.43 22.41 -5.43
C VAL A 63 4.90 23.38 -4.37
N LYS A 64 4.04 22.91 -3.46
CA LYS A 64 3.47 23.73 -2.38
C LYS A 64 4.36 23.76 -1.14
N ASP A 65 4.95 22.62 -0.80
CA ASP A 65 5.90 22.46 0.30
C ASP A 65 7.04 21.54 -0.15
N PRO A 66 8.26 22.06 -0.36
CA PRO A 66 9.39 21.26 -0.83
C PRO A 66 9.77 20.07 0.07
N ASN A 67 9.36 20.08 1.34
CA ASN A 67 9.62 18.98 2.29
C ASN A 67 8.44 18.00 2.41
N ALA A 68 7.38 18.21 1.64
CA ALA A 68 6.23 17.32 1.62
C ALA A 68 6.63 15.92 1.13
N GLU A 69 6.24 14.89 1.87
CA GLU A 69 6.27 13.51 1.40
C GLU A 69 4.85 12.96 1.37
N LEU A 70 4.42 12.40 0.24
CA LEU A 70 3.07 11.85 0.04
C LEU A 70 2.56 11.04 1.24
N VAL A 71 3.41 10.17 1.79
CA VAL A 71 3.03 9.23 2.86
C VAL A 71 2.69 9.93 4.18
N HIS A 72 3.18 11.15 4.41
CA HIS A 72 2.84 11.93 5.60
C HIS A 72 1.47 12.64 5.49
N TYR A 73 0.82 12.60 4.33
CA TYR A 73 -0.52 13.15 4.12
C TYR A 73 -1.64 12.12 4.35
N PHE A 74 -1.30 10.87 4.64
CA PHE A 74 -2.28 9.78 4.79
C PHE A 74 -2.08 9.04 6.10
N ASP A 75 -3.12 9.02 6.94
CA ASP A 75 -3.13 8.25 8.19
C ASP A 75 -3.21 6.73 7.93
N VAL A 76 -3.85 6.34 6.82
CA VAL A 76 -4.01 4.94 6.39
C VAL A 76 -3.73 4.82 4.90
N ILE A 77 -2.90 3.85 4.53
CA ILE A 77 -2.66 3.45 3.14
C ILE A 77 -3.05 1.98 2.97
N GLY A 78 -3.95 1.70 2.04
CA GLY A 78 -4.46 0.35 1.76
C GLY A 78 -4.40 0.03 0.27
N GLY A 79 -4.27 -1.25 -0.07
CA GLY A 79 -4.33 -1.68 -1.47
C GLY A 79 -4.52 -3.19 -1.62
N ASN A 80 -5.07 -3.61 -2.76
CA ASN A 80 -5.31 -5.03 -3.08
C ASN A 80 -4.47 -5.45 -4.30
N GLY A 81 -3.96 -6.69 -4.30
CA GLY A 81 -3.11 -7.22 -5.38
C GLY A 81 -1.86 -6.36 -5.60
N THR A 82 -1.63 -5.91 -6.83
CA THR A 82 -0.51 -4.99 -7.15
C THR A 82 -0.65 -3.63 -6.46
N GLY A 83 -1.85 -3.20 -6.09
CA GLY A 83 -2.05 -2.04 -5.23
C GLY A 83 -1.51 -2.26 -3.82
N GLY A 84 -1.62 -3.48 -3.28
CA GLY A 84 -1.01 -3.86 -2.00
C GLY A 84 0.52 -3.86 -2.05
N LEU A 85 1.11 -4.23 -3.18
CA LEU A 85 2.56 -4.10 -3.41
C LEU A 85 3.00 -2.62 -3.42
N ILE A 86 2.25 -1.74 -4.09
CA ILE A 86 2.50 -0.28 -4.06
C ILE A 86 2.40 0.24 -2.62
N THR A 87 1.35 -0.15 -1.88
CA THR A 87 1.19 0.18 -0.47
C THR A 87 2.40 -0.24 0.35
N ALA A 88 2.91 -1.46 0.17
CA ALA A 88 4.09 -1.94 0.88
C ALA A 88 5.34 -1.11 0.55
N MET A 89 5.55 -0.75 -0.72
CA MET A 89 6.67 0.09 -1.14
C MET A 89 6.61 1.51 -0.52
N LEU A 90 5.42 2.08 -0.38
CA LEU A 90 5.21 3.39 0.26
C LEU A 90 5.29 3.32 1.78
N ALA A 91 4.76 2.27 2.42
CA ALA A 91 4.64 2.22 3.88
C ALA A 91 5.86 1.61 4.60
N THR A 92 6.75 0.94 3.86
CA THR A 92 7.98 0.38 4.45
C THR A 92 8.99 1.49 4.68
N SER A 93 9.58 1.57 5.87
CA SER A 93 10.67 2.51 6.17
C SER A 93 11.92 2.22 5.36
N GLY A 94 12.59 3.27 4.87
CA GLY A 94 13.86 3.15 4.16
C GLY A 94 14.99 2.62 5.06
N PRO A 95 15.93 1.84 4.51
CA PRO A 95 17.02 1.21 5.29
C PRO A 95 17.99 2.21 5.94
N HIS A 96 18.10 3.41 5.38
CA HIS A 96 18.98 4.48 5.86
C HIS A 96 18.22 5.65 6.51
N HIS A 97 16.90 5.73 6.29
CA HIS A 97 16.05 6.81 6.75
C HIS A 97 14.75 6.22 7.28
N PRO A 98 14.67 5.89 8.59
CA PRO A 98 13.53 5.16 9.16
C PRO A 98 12.21 5.92 9.08
N ASN A 99 12.27 7.25 8.93
CA ASN A 99 11.10 8.12 8.83
C ASN A 99 10.65 8.38 7.38
N LEU A 100 11.40 7.89 6.38
CA LEU A 100 11.08 8.05 4.97
C LEU A 100 10.63 6.73 4.37
N PRO A 101 9.76 6.76 3.35
CA PRO A 101 9.37 5.55 2.64
C PRO A 101 10.57 4.92 1.92
N ALA A 102 10.56 3.60 1.79
CA ALA A 102 11.58 2.84 1.10
C ALA A 102 11.62 3.17 -0.41
N PHE A 103 10.48 3.59 -0.96
CA PHE A 103 10.34 4.02 -2.34
C PHE A 103 9.53 5.31 -2.41
N THR A 104 10.02 6.25 -3.21
CA THR A 104 9.24 7.38 -3.70
C THR A 104 8.23 6.92 -4.75
N PRO A 105 7.13 7.66 -4.96
CA PRO A 105 6.18 7.36 -6.04
C PRO A 105 6.83 7.28 -7.44
N ALA A 106 7.84 8.11 -7.71
CA ALA A 106 8.60 8.07 -8.95
C ALA A 106 9.37 6.74 -9.12
N GLU A 107 10.01 6.26 -8.05
CA GLU A 107 10.71 4.97 -8.05
C GLU A 107 9.76 3.79 -8.22
N ILE A 108 8.51 3.89 -7.75
CA ILE A 108 7.49 2.86 -7.98
C ILE A 108 7.11 2.80 -9.47
N VAL A 109 6.98 3.93 -10.16
CA VAL A 109 6.76 3.96 -11.62
C VAL A 109 7.93 3.28 -12.33
N GLU A 110 9.16 3.59 -11.90
CA GLU A 110 10.36 2.99 -12.49
C GLU A 110 10.47 1.49 -12.20
N PHE A 111 10.07 1.05 -11.01
CA PHE A 111 9.96 -0.37 -10.65
C PHE A 111 9.06 -1.12 -11.64
N TYR A 112 7.89 -0.57 -12.00
CA TYR A 112 7.02 -1.19 -13.00
C TYR A 112 7.66 -1.25 -14.39
N LYS A 113 8.39 -0.20 -14.81
CA LYS A 113 9.05 -0.19 -16.13
C LYS A 113 10.17 -1.22 -16.21
N GLN A 114 10.98 -1.33 -15.16
CA GLN A 114 12.15 -2.21 -15.13
C GLN A 114 11.77 -3.67 -14.87
N ASN A 115 10.92 -3.91 -13.87
CA ASN A 115 10.61 -5.26 -13.40
C ASN A 115 9.33 -5.82 -14.03
N GLY A 116 8.44 -4.95 -14.52
CA GLY A 116 7.17 -5.34 -15.14
C GLY A 116 7.31 -6.40 -16.24
N PRO A 117 8.23 -6.24 -17.22
CA PRO A 117 8.42 -7.24 -18.27
C PRO A 117 8.82 -8.63 -17.74
N GLN A 118 9.57 -8.71 -16.64
CA GLN A 118 9.98 -9.98 -16.03
C GLN A 118 8.89 -10.59 -15.15
N ILE A 119 8.17 -9.75 -14.39
CA ILE A 119 7.10 -10.16 -13.49
C ILE A 119 5.88 -10.65 -14.28
N PHE A 120 5.50 -9.92 -15.33
CA PHE A 120 4.33 -10.17 -16.17
C PHE A 120 4.73 -10.79 -17.52
N ASN A 121 5.72 -11.68 -17.51
CA ASN A 121 6.16 -12.39 -18.71
C ASN A 121 5.15 -13.49 -19.09
N GLU A 122 4.59 -13.40 -20.30
CA GLU A 122 3.65 -14.36 -20.87
C GLU A 122 4.20 -15.79 -20.93
N SER A 123 5.53 -15.97 -21.05
CA SER A 123 6.16 -17.29 -21.11
C SER A 123 6.09 -18.09 -19.80
N ARG A 124 5.58 -17.49 -18.70
CA ARG A 124 5.34 -18.19 -17.43
C ARG A 124 3.94 -18.81 -17.33
N TYR A 125 3.09 -18.57 -18.31
CA TYR A 125 1.72 -19.08 -18.37
C TYR A 125 1.53 -20.21 -19.39
N ASN A 126 2.61 -20.63 -20.06
CA ASN A 126 2.71 -21.78 -20.98
C ASN A 126 3.62 -22.85 -20.39
#